data_AF-A0A1E8PRC4-F1
#
_entry.id   AF-A0A1E8PRC4-F1
#
_cell.length_a   1.000
_cell.length_b   1.000
_cell.length_c   1.000
_cell.angle_alpha   90.00
_cell.angle_beta   90.00
_cell.angle_gamma   90.00
#
_symmetry.space_group_name_H-M   'P 1'
#
loop_
_entity.id
_entity.type
_entity.pdbx_description
1 polymer ?
#
loop_
_entity_poly.entity_id
_entity_poly.type
_entity_poly.pdbx_seq_one_letter_code
_entity_poly.pdbx_strand_id
1 'polypeptide(L)'
;MSTDKVTNLTIFTTDWAKEDPRSVKAYLNGKGDGRVLWWNVNRWVHQHFRSKASLEKIMFCFHSRHQTLTLLNLEYRADVQDVAKEIQSEGVVAGIRFAISSACKTRLSEGSTYSQLSCHKDAKP
;
A
#
# COMPACT_ATOMS: atom_id res chain seq x y z
N MET A 1 42.66 -1.77 -20.29
CA MET A 1 41.43 -1.97 -19.50
C MET A 1 41.88 -2.63 -18.19
N SER A 2 41.98 -1.86 -17.10
CA SER A 2 42.51 -2.36 -15.81
C SER A 2 41.49 -3.30 -15.19
N THR A 3 41.86 -4.56 -14.98
CA THR A 3 41.09 -5.53 -14.19
C THR A 3 41.38 -5.31 -12.72
N ASP A 4 40.89 -4.19 -12.19
CA ASP A 4 40.93 -3.94 -10.75
C ASP A 4 40.15 -5.06 -10.07
N LYS A 5 40.82 -5.77 -9.15
CA LYS A 5 40.32 -6.96 -8.48
C LYS A 5 38.95 -6.66 -7.87
N VAL A 6 37.90 -7.21 -8.47
CA VAL A 6 36.56 -7.23 -7.89
C VAL A 6 36.63 -8.10 -6.64
N THR A 7 36.79 -7.47 -5.48
CA THR A 7 36.75 -8.17 -4.19
C THR A 7 35.29 -8.39 -3.79
N ASN A 8 35.01 -9.38 -2.93
CA ASN A 8 33.66 -9.55 -2.36
C ASN A 8 33.14 -8.23 -1.74
N LEU A 9 34.02 -7.45 -1.10
CA LEU A 9 33.67 -6.13 -0.56
C LEU A 9 33.23 -5.12 -1.65
N THR A 10 33.85 -5.16 -2.83
CA THR A 10 33.50 -4.31 -3.97
C THR A 10 32.13 -4.68 -4.54
N ILE A 11 31.74 -5.96 -4.50
CA ILE A 11 30.43 -6.45 -4.94
C ILE A 11 29.32 -5.94 -4.01
N PHE A 12 29.56 -5.90 -2.69
CA PHE A 12 28.57 -5.44 -1.70
C PHE A 12 28.47 -3.92 -1.58
N THR A 13 29.52 -3.17 -1.91
CA THR A 13 29.53 -1.69 -1.76
C THR A 13 29.12 -0.95 -3.04
N THR A 14 29.41 -1.53 -4.20
CA THR A 14 29.08 -0.94 -5.51
C THR A 14 27.61 -1.15 -5.81
N ASP A 15 26.91 -0.06 -6.12
CA ASP A 15 25.51 -0.12 -6.52
C ASP A 15 25.42 -0.56 -8.00
N TRP A 16 25.66 -1.84 -8.25
CA TRP A 16 25.62 -2.40 -9.60
C TRP A 16 24.24 -2.28 -10.24
N ALA A 17 23.20 -2.23 -9.39
CA ALA A 17 21.82 -2.29 -9.83
C ALA A 17 21.14 -0.92 -9.86
N LYS A 18 21.73 0.11 -9.22
CA LYS A 18 21.36 1.56 -9.14
C LYS A 18 19.89 1.86 -8.86
N GLU A 19 19.02 1.44 -9.76
CA GLU A 19 17.58 1.67 -9.76
C GLU A 19 16.77 0.38 -9.57
N ASP A 20 17.39 -0.80 -9.59
CA ASP A 20 16.66 -2.04 -9.33
C ASP A 20 16.19 -2.04 -7.86
N PRO A 21 14.86 -1.99 -7.62
CA PRO A 21 14.34 -2.08 -6.27
C PRO A 21 14.69 -3.42 -5.62
N ARG A 22 15.02 -4.47 -6.37
CA ARG A 22 15.42 -5.77 -5.81
C ARG A 22 16.85 -5.79 -5.28
N SER A 23 17.62 -4.72 -5.46
CA SER A 23 18.99 -4.66 -4.99
C SER A 23 19.09 -4.50 -3.46
N VAL A 24 20.15 -5.08 -2.89
CA VAL A 24 20.45 -4.97 -1.44
C VAL A 24 20.59 -3.51 -1.03
N LYS A 25 21.20 -2.67 -1.88
CA LYS A 25 21.40 -1.25 -1.61
C LYS A 25 20.09 -0.45 -1.67
N ALA A 26 19.18 -0.77 -2.59
CA ALA A 26 17.83 -0.21 -2.57
C ALA A 26 17.10 -0.60 -1.27
N TYR A 27 17.18 -1.86 -0.84
CA TYR A 27 16.57 -2.31 0.42
C TYR A 27 17.12 -1.57 1.65
N LEU A 28 18.44 -1.42 1.76
CA LEU A 28 19.09 -0.68 2.84
C LEU A 28 18.77 0.82 2.84
N ASN A 29 18.55 1.40 1.66
CA ASN A 29 18.14 2.80 1.49
C ASN A 29 16.62 3.02 1.64
N GLY A 30 15.85 1.99 2.03
CA GLY A 30 14.39 2.07 2.17
C GLY A 30 13.62 2.20 0.84
N LYS A 31 14.31 2.05 -0.29
CA LYS A 31 13.76 2.11 -1.66
C LYS A 31 13.59 0.74 -2.30
N GLY A 32 13.95 -0.33 -1.58
CA GLY A 32 13.97 -1.68 -2.11
C GLY A 32 12.62 -2.36 -2.09
N ASP A 33 12.57 -3.51 -2.75
CA ASP A 33 11.41 -4.37 -2.86
C ASP A 33 11.07 -4.97 -1.48
N GLY A 34 10.24 -4.25 -0.74
CA GLY A 34 9.75 -4.65 0.57
C GLY A 34 8.82 -5.85 0.54
N ARG A 35 8.49 -6.44 -0.63
CA ARG A 35 7.57 -7.58 -0.74
C ARG A 35 8.04 -8.78 0.08
N VAL A 36 9.35 -9.04 0.13
CA VAL A 36 9.92 -10.15 0.92
C VAL A 36 9.76 -9.90 2.42
N LEU A 37 10.04 -8.68 2.88
CA LEU A 37 9.83 -8.29 4.28
C LEU A 37 8.33 -8.35 4.64
N TRP A 38 7.48 -7.80 3.77
CA TRP A 38 6.03 -7.79 3.92
C TRP A 38 5.46 -9.22 4.00
N TRP A 39 5.95 -10.12 3.15
CA TRP A 39 5.63 -11.54 3.18
C TRP A 39 6.01 -12.19 4.51
N ASN A 40 7.25 -11.97 4.97
CA ASN A 40 7.74 -12.54 6.23
C ASN A 40 6.93 -12.06 7.44
N VAL A 41 6.63 -10.76 7.51
CA VAL A 41 5.79 -10.19 8.57
C VAL A 41 4.37 -10.75 8.51
N ASN A 42 3.74 -10.74 7.33
CA ASN A 42 2.37 -11.26 7.19
C ASN A 42 2.27 -12.75 7.52
N ARG A 43 3.25 -13.55 7.08
CA ARG A 43 3.34 -14.97 7.42
C ARG A 43 3.47 -15.15 8.92
N TRP A 44 4.37 -14.43 9.58
CA TRP A 44 4.56 -14.50 11.03
C TRP A 44 3.28 -14.14 11.80
N VAL A 45 2.66 -13.01 11.46
CA VAL A 45 1.38 -12.57 12.06
C VAL A 45 0.30 -13.64 11.84
N HIS A 46 0.15 -14.12 10.61
CA HIS A 46 -0.92 -15.07 10.29
C HIS A 46 -0.70 -16.43 10.96
N GLN A 47 0.55 -16.89 11.08
CA GLN A 47 0.88 -18.11 11.83
C GLN A 47 0.69 -17.93 13.34
N HIS A 48 0.96 -16.74 13.87
CA HIS A 48 0.73 -16.44 15.28
C HIS A 48 -0.77 -16.48 15.65
N PHE A 49 -1.63 -15.87 14.84
CA PHE A 49 -3.08 -15.86 15.08
C PHE A 49 -3.81 -17.11 14.58
N ARG A 50 -3.25 -17.81 13.60
CA ARG A 50 -3.85 -19.01 12.98
C ARG A 50 -2.78 -20.06 12.71
N SER A 51 -2.30 -20.69 13.80
CA SER A 51 -1.24 -21.70 13.77
C SER A 51 -1.53 -22.93 12.89
N LYS A 52 -2.81 -23.24 12.63
CA LYS A 52 -3.25 -24.34 11.77
C LYS A 52 -3.50 -23.96 10.30
N ALA A 53 -3.24 -22.71 9.90
CA ALA A 53 -3.46 -22.29 8.52
C ALA A 53 -2.41 -22.91 7.57
N SER A 54 -2.87 -23.49 6.45
CA SER A 54 -1.98 -23.96 5.39
C SER A 54 -1.24 -22.78 4.75
N LEU A 55 -0.06 -23.07 4.18
CA LEU A 55 0.74 -22.06 3.48
C LEU A 55 -0.04 -21.43 2.32
N GLU A 56 -0.81 -22.22 1.58
CA GLU A 56 -1.67 -21.75 0.49
C GLU A 56 -2.71 -20.73 0.96
N LYS A 57 -3.34 -20.98 2.12
CA LYS A 57 -4.30 -20.05 2.71
C LYS A 57 -3.62 -18.75 3.14
N ILE A 58 -2.40 -18.84 3.68
CA ILE A 58 -1.61 -17.66 4.05
C ILE A 58 -1.22 -16.85 2.80
N MET A 59 -0.81 -17.52 1.72
CA MET A 59 -0.48 -16.88 0.43
C MET A 59 -1.68 -16.19 -0.20
N PHE A 60 -2.85 -16.85 -0.22
CA PHE A 60 -4.09 -16.26 -0.71
C PHE A 60 -4.43 -14.99 0.08
N CYS A 61 -4.46 -15.07 1.41
CA CYS A 61 -4.75 -13.93 2.27
C CYS A 61 -3.71 -12.81 2.13
N PHE A 62 -2.43 -13.16 1.95
CA PHE A 62 -1.37 -12.19 1.69
C PHE A 62 -1.64 -11.40 0.41
N HIS A 63 -1.94 -12.08 -0.70
CA HIS A 63 -2.19 -11.40 -1.98
C HIS A 63 -3.46 -10.55 -1.95
N SER A 64 -4.55 -11.06 -1.36
CA SER A 64 -5.78 -10.27 -1.19
C SER A 64 -5.50 -9.00 -0.39
N ARG A 65 -4.84 -9.11 0.77
CA ARG A 65 -4.50 -7.95 1.62
C ARG A 65 -3.54 -7.00 0.94
N HIS A 66 -2.50 -7.52 0.30
CA HIS A 66 -1.52 -6.73 -0.42
C HIS A 66 -2.19 -5.92 -1.54
N GLN A 67 -3.08 -6.53 -2.30
CA GLN A 67 -3.81 -5.84 -3.37
C GLN A 67 -4.75 -4.77 -2.81
N THR A 68 -5.52 -5.08 -1.77
CA THR A 68 -6.39 -4.07 -1.13
C THR A 68 -5.60 -2.90 -0.57
N LEU A 69 -4.50 -3.14 0.15
CA LEU A 69 -3.65 -2.06 0.68
C LEU A 69 -2.97 -1.27 -0.42
N THR A 70 -2.58 -1.92 -1.52
CA THR A 70 -2.01 -1.23 -2.69
C THR A 70 -3.03 -0.27 -3.28
N LEU A 71 -4.29 -0.73 -3.49
CA LEU A 71 -5.36 0.12 -4.02
C LEU A 71 -5.67 1.28 -3.07
N LEU A 72 -5.84 1.01 -1.78
CA LEU A 72 -6.09 2.04 -0.77
C LEU A 72 -4.96 3.07 -0.71
N ASN A 73 -3.70 2.65 -0.85
CA ASN A 73 -2.57 3.57 -0.86
C ASN A 73 -2.54 4.43 -2.14
N LEU A 74 -2.93 3.87 -3.28
CA LEU A 74 -3.04 4.65 -4.52
C LEU A 74 -4.15 5.69 -4.44
N GLU A 75 -5.32 5.30 -3.94
CA GLU A 75 -6.45 6.21 -3.68
C GLU A 75 -6.06 7.32 -2.71
N TYR A 76 -5.47 6.96 -1.56
CA TYR A 76 -4.98 7.93 -0.58
C TYR A 76 -3.98 8.92 -1.18
N ARG A 77 -3.05 8.44 -2.02
CA ARG A 77 -2.07 9.33 -2.67
C ARG A 77 -2.72 10.27 -3.67
N ALA A 78 -3.73 9.82 -4.40
CA ALA A 78 -4.50 10.68 -5.29
C ALA A 78 -5.25 11.76 -4.49
N ASP A 79 -5.92 11.38 -3.40
CA ASP A 79 -6.63 12.31 -2.53
C ASP A 79 -5.69 13.36 -1.93
N VAL A 80 -4.52 12.95 -1.44
CA VAL A 80 -3.50 13.87 -0.91
C VAL A 80 -3.00 14.82 -1.99
N GLN A 81 -2.83 14.36 -3.23
CA GLN A 81 -2.43 15.22 -4.34
C GLN A 81 -3.50 16.27 -4.65
N ASP A 82 -4.78 15.92 -4.59
CA ASP A 82 -5.86 16.87 -4.85
C ASP A 82 -5.99 17.89 -3.72
N VAL A 83 -5.87 17.47 -2.45
CA VAL A 83 -5.76 18.39 -1.31
C VAL A 83 -4.55 19.31 -1.46
N ALA A 84 -3.39 18.79 -1.88
CA ALA A 84 -2.18 19.58 -2.05
C ALA A 84 -2.32 20.63 -3.17
N LYS A 85 -2.99 20.29 -4.28
CA LYS A 85 -3.32 21.27 -5.34
C LYS A 85 -4.20 22.39 -4.80
N GLU A 86 -5.21 22.05 -4.01
CA GLU A 86 -6.12 23.02 -3.41
C GLU A 86 -5.40 23.96 -2.43
N ILE A 87 -4.48 23.43 -1.64
CA ILE A 87 -3.62 24.23 -0.75
C ILE A 87 -2.75 25.19 -1.57
N GLN A 88 -2.22 24.75 -2.71
CA GLN A 88 -1.38 25.58 -3.57
C GLN A 88 -2.17 26.68 -4.28
N SER A 89 -3.42 26.42 -4.67
CA SER A 89 -4.26 27.39 -5.38
C SER A 89 -4.94 28.39 -4.45
N GLU A 90 -5.54 27.92 -3.35
CA GLU A 90 -6.45 28.72 -2.52
C GLU A 90 -5.99 28.83 -1.05
N GLY A 91 -4.88 28.19 -0.71
CA GLY A 91 -4.28 28.23 0.61
C GLY A 91 -4.77 27.13 1.55
N VAL A 92 -4.13 27.05 2.72
CA VAL A 92 -4.27 25.92 3.65
C VAL A 92 -5.70 25.72 4.15
N VAL A 93 -6.44 26.80 4.41
CA VAL A 93 -7.82 26.73 4.92
C VAL A 93 -8.77 26.12 3.89
N ALA A 94 -8.61 26.47 2.60
CA ALA A 94 -9.39 25.91 1.51
C ALA A 94 -9.11 24.41 1.34
N GLY A 95 -7.83 24.01 1.37
CA GLY A 95 -7.43 22.60 1.33
C GLY A 95 -7.99 21.77 2.49
N ILE A 96 -8.00 22.29 3.72
CA ILE A 96 -8.62 21.60 4.87
C ILE A 96 -10.12 21.46 4.66
N ARG A 97 -10.82 22.50 4.20
CA ARG A 97 -12.25 22.45 3.93
C ARG A 97 -12.57 21.43 2.83
N PHE A 98 -11.78 21.42 1.76
CA PHE A 98 -11.90 20.45 0.68
C PHE A 98 -11.77 19.02 1.21
N ALA A 99 -10.70 18.71 1.98
CA ALA A 99 -10.48 17.39 2.57
C ALA A 99 -11.66 16.93 3.45
N ILE A 100 -12.18 17.80 4.31
CA ILE A 100 -13.35 17.50 5.16
C ILE A 100 -14.59 17.22 4.31
N SER A 101 -14.83 18.03 3.28
CA SER A 101 -15.99 17.87 2.40
C SER A 101 -15.94 16.57 1.60
N SER A 102 -14.77 16.20 1.08
CA SER A 102 -14.53 14.97 0.33
C SER A 102 -14.72 13.75 1.23
N ALA A 103 -14.15 13.76 2.44
CA ALA A 103 -14.35 12.68 3.41
C ALA A 103 -15.83 12.50 3.83
N CYS A 104 -16.58 13.60 3.94
CA CYS A 104 -18.00 13.57 4.29
C CYS A 104 -18.86 13.02 3.13
N LYS A 105 -18.54 13.37 1.87
CA LYS A 105 -19.20 12.82 0.68
C LYS A 105 -19.03 11.31 0.56
N THR A 106 -17.82 10.79 0.82
CA THR A 106 -17.56 9.34 0.76
C THR A 106 -18.42 8.58 1.77
N ARG A 107 -18.54 9.07 3.02
CA ARG A 107 -19.39 8.44 4.05
C ARG A 107 -20.89 8.47 3.73
N LEU A 108 -21.38 9.55 3.12
CA LEU A 108 -22.79 9.66 2.74
C LEU A 108 -23.14 8.75 1.56
N SER A 109 -22.22 8.60 0.60
CA SER A 109 -22.35 7.65 -0.51
C SER A 109 -22.41 6.21 0.00
N GLU A 110 -21.50 5.81 0.89
CA GLU A 110 -21.49 4.46 1.49
C GLU A 110 -22.75 4.20 2.33
N GLY A 111 -23.18 5.15 3.16
CA GLY A 111 -24.41 5.02 3.98
C GLY A 111 -25.69 4.92 3.14
N SER A 112 -25.75 5.63 2.02
CA SER A 112 -26.85 5.53 1.04
C SER A 112 -26.89 4.15 0.38
N THR A 113 -25.71 3.60 0.04
CA THR A 113 -25.58 2.30 -0.63
C THR A 113 -26.01 1.13 0.29
N TYR A 114 -25.65 1.19 1.58
CA TYR A 114 -26.13 0.22 2.59
C TYR A 114 -27.64 0.32 2.85
N SER A 115 -28.20 1.53 2.80
CA SER A 115 -29.64 1.75 3.01
C SER A 115 -30.48 1.19 1.84
N GLN A 116 -29.99 1.28 0.60
CA GLN A 116 -30.68 0.69 -0.56
C GLN A 116 -30.63 -0.85 -0.57
N LEU A 117 -29.54 -1.47 -0.09
CA LEU A 117 -29.43 -2.93 0.05
C LEU A 117 -30.33 -3.51 1.17
N SER A 118 -30.63 -2.70 2.20
CA SER A 118 -31.58 -3.07 3.26
C SER A 118 -33.02 -3.10 2.75
N CYS A 119 -33.45 -2.09 2.00
CA CYS A 119 -34.82 -2.00 1.50
C CYS A 119 -35.19 -3.09 0.49
N HIS A 120 -34.21 -3.75 -0.13
CA HIS A 120 -34.46 -4.78 -1.14
C HIS A 120 -34.65 -6.20 -0.57
N LYS A 121 -34.40 -6.43 0.73
CA LYS A 121 -34.58 -7.75 1.36
C LYS A 121 -35.96 -8.00 1.95
N ASP A 122 -36.74 -6.95 2.15
CA ASP A 122 -38.09 -7.05 2.75
C ASP A 122 -39.22 -7.08 1.70
N ALA A 123 -38.89 -7.03 0.41
CA ALA A 123 -39.84 -7.25 -0.66
C ALA A 123 -39.89 -8.74 -1.02
N LYS A 124 -40.87 -9.46 -0.45
CA LYS A 124 -41.39 -10.72 -0.99
C LYS A 124 -42.89 -10.86 -0.66
N PRO A 125 -43.66 -11.68 -1.41
CA PRO A 125 -43.23 -12.73 -2.36
C PRO A 125 -43.09 -12.29 -3.82
#